data_AF-A0D3H8-F1
#
_entry.id   AF-A0D3H8-F1
#
_cell.length_a   1.000
_cell.length_b   1.000
_cell.length_c   1.000
_cell.angle_alpha   90.00
_cell.angle_beta   90.00
_cell.angle_gamma   90.00
#
_symmetry.space_group_name_H-M   'P 1'
#
loop_
_entity.id
_entity.type
_entity.pdbx_description
1 polymer ?
#
loop_
_entity_poly.entity_id
_entity_poly.type
_entity_poly.pdbx_seq_one_letter_code
_entity_poly.pdbx_strand_id
1 'polypeptide(L)'
;MKAVNEEKIAIYNGEDIKYFVFPDKFDHTQSGVPGNPCYNFRFRIFVFFSYIVLTQLFQLFCTPTEKITGVWDIGHQITTPINNLYKEHRWFSIALQLLSAIILDVAYLYISLYWVLYQRNFRLFAALIIFYVVRAIHLNLVKLEFPQNYYWEDPSVPSLVVKYGFFSDFFYSGHVGYLIICGLEMRKIGKKYVSALFFICSLYQAFVVITFAIHYTIDVTTGCIFAHYFYNQVCYWEVKIDFFLKMIANLFVRTPKQPNNKYEVQGDKQIGVITA
;
A
#
# COMPACT_ATOMS: atom_id res chain seq x y z
N MET A 1 -42.46 19.06 31.77
CA MET A 1 -41.02 19.11 31.42
C MET A 1 -40.80 18.22 30.22
N LYS A 2 -40.02 18.71 29.26
CA LYS A 2 -39.96 18.28 27.85
C LYS A 2 -39.62 16.79 27.66
N ALA A 3 -40.36 16.14 26.76
CA ALA A 3 -39.99 14.87 26.16
C ALA A 3 -38.68 15.05 25.38
N VAL A 4 -37.67 14.25 25.72
CA VAL A 4 -36.46 14.10 24.94
C VAL A 4 -36.81 13.15 23.79
N ASN A 5 -36.84 13.68 22.57
CA ASN A 5 -36.89 12.89 21.36
C ASN A 5 -35.60 12.05 21.28
N GLU A 6 -35.71 10.76 21.59
CA GLU A 6 -34.71 9.78 21.19
C GLU A 6 -34.76 9.65 19.67
N GLU A 7 -33.86 10.35 18.98
CA GLU A 7 -33.51 10.03 17.60
C GLU A 7 -33.10 8.56 17.56
N LYS A 8 -33.96 7.73 16.94
CA LYS A 8 -33.64 6.35 16.58
C LYS A 8 -32.39 6.38 15.69
N ILE A 9 -31.24 6.10 16.30
CA ILE A 9 -30.08 5.61 15.56
C ILE A 9 -30.56 4.35 14.86
N ALA A 10 -30.66 4.39 13.54
CA ALA A 10 -31.00 3.23 12.73
C ALA A 10 -29.83 2.24 12.82
N ILE A 11 -29.86 1.39 13.85
CA ILE A 11 -29.00 0.24 13.96
C ILE A 11 -29.51 -0.75 12.91
N TYR A 12 -28.82 -0.81 11.78
CA TYR A 12 -29.08 -1.82 10.75
C TYR A 12 -28.83 -3.20 11.37
N ASN A 13 -29.91 -3.89 11.71
CA ASN A 13 -29.84 -5.27 12.14
C ASN A 13 -29.43 -6.09 10.92
N GLY A 14 -28.38 -6.92 11.04
CA GLY A 14 -27.79 -7.68 9.93
C GLY A 14 -28.76 -8.62 9.16
N GLU A 15 -30.03 -8.65 9.53
CA GLU A 15 -31.12 -9.26 8.77
C GLU A 15 -31.47 -8.47 7.50
N ASP A 16 -31.36 -7.13 7.51
CA ASP A 16 -31.64 -6.28 6.34
C ASP A 16 -30.63 -6.52 5.20
N ILE A 17 -29.42 -7.00 5.54
CA ILE A 17 -28.37 -7.34 4.58
C ILE A 17 -28.68 -8.68 3.89
N LYS A 18 -29.42 -9.59 4.53
CA LYS A 18 -29.75 -10.91 3.95
C LYS A 18 -30.64 -10.79 2.71
N TYR A 19 -31.43 -9.71 2.62
CA TYR A 19 -32.31 -9.42 1.48
C TYR A 19 -31.74 -8.37 0.52
N PHE A 20 -30.52 -7.87 0.78
CA PHE A 20 -29.87 -6.92 -0.10
C PHE A 20 -29.31 -7.65 -1.33
N VAL A 21 -30.13 -7.72 -2.38
CA VAL A 21 -29.71 -8.22 -3.69
C VAL A 21 -28.79 -7.17 -4.30
N PHE A 22 -27.49 -7.48 -4.41
CA PHE A 22 -26.57 -6.67 -5.20
C PHE A 22 -27.05 -6.67 -6.66
N PRO A 23 -27.36 -5.51 -7.25
CA PRO A 23 -27.81 -5.46 -8.63
C PRO A 23 -26.68 -5.90 -9.57
N ASP A 24 -27.01 -6.71 -10.59
CA ASP A 24 -26.05 -7.21 -11.61
C ASP A 24 -25.33 -6.07 -12.37
N LYS A 25 -25.91 -4.87 -12.34
CA LYS A 25 -25.28 -3.60 -12.75
C LYS A 25 -25.45 -2.59 -11.63
N PHE A 26 -24.35 -2.21 -10.99
CA PHE A 26 -24.35 -1.12 -10.04
C PHE A 26 -24.51 0.20 -10.81
N ASP A 27 -25.64 0.90 -10.61
CA ASP A 27 -25.77 2.27 -11.10
C ASP A 27 -24.88 3.18 -10.26
N HIS A 28 -23.69 3.49 -10.78
CA HIS A 28 -22.72 4.37 -10.13
C HIS A 28 -23.21 5.82 -9.99
N THR A 29 -24.36 6.18 -10.56
CA THR A 29 -24.97 7.51 -10.42
C THR A 29 -25.85 7.64 -9.18
N GLN A 30 -26.20 6.52 -8.53
CA GLN A 30 -27.11 6.49 -7.38
C GLN A 30 -26.46 5.90 -6.13
N SER A 31 -26.93 6.36 -4.96
CA SER A 31 -26.50 5.82 -3.69
C SER A 31 -27.21 4.49 -3.42
N GLY A 32 -26.46 3.41 -3.19
CA GLY A 32 -27.01 2.14 -2.73
C GLY A 32 -27.63 2.19 -1.32
N VAL A 33 -27.44 3.28 -0.57
CA VAL A 33 -28.04 3.49 0.76
C VAL A 33 -29.47 4.05 0.63
N PRO A 34 -30.51 3.32 1.08
CA PRO A 34 -31.88 3.81 1.09
C PRO A 34 -32.02 5.08 1.95
N GLY A 35 -32.77 6.07 1.45
CA GLY A 35 -33.01 7.32 2.20
C GLY A 35 -31.81 8.27 2.28
N ASN A 36 -30.78 8.08 1.46
CA ASN A 36 -29.61 8.96 1.45
C ASN A 36 -30.04 10.43 1.22
N PRO A 37 -29.64 11.38 2.10
CA PRO A 37 -30.02 12.79 1.97
C PRO A 37 -29.54 13.42 0.65
N CYS A 38 -28.55 12.84 -0.03
CA CYS A 38 -28.12 13.26 -1.37
C CYS A 38 -29.21 13.12 -2.45
N TYR A 39 -30.28 12.35 -2.23
CA TYR A 39 -31.45 12.38 -3.12
C TYR A 39 -32.21 13.72 -3.02
N ASN A 40 -32.10 14.44 -1.90
CA ASN A 40 -32.70 15.75 -1.72
C ASN A 40 -31.87 16.84 -2.42
N PHE A 41 -32.48 17.55 -3.38
CA PHE A 41 -31.84 18.62 -4.13
C PHE A 41 -31.33 19.77 -3.25
N ARG A 42 -32.10 20.18 -2.23
CA ARG A 42 -31.70 21.27 -1.31
C ARG A 42 -30.47 20.90 -0.51
N PHE A 43 -30.39 19.63 -0.07
CA PHE A 43 -29.21 19.12 0.63
C PHE A 43 -27.97 19.13 -0.27
N ARG A 44 -28.08 18.69 -1.53
CA ARG A 44 -26.96 18.76 -2.49
C ARG A 44 -26.48 20.19 -2.74
N ILE A 45 -27.40 21.15 -2.88
CA ILE A 45 -27.06 22.57 -3.00
C ILE A 45 -26.30 23.04 -1.76
N PHE A 46 -26.79 22.70 -0.56
CA PHE A 46 -26.11 23.07 0.69
C PHE A 46 -24.68 22.52 0.71
N VAL A 47 -24.49 21.22 0.44
CA VAL A 47 -23.15 20.59 0.39
C VAL A 47 -22.25 21.26 -0.64
N PHE A 48 -22.77 21.59 -1.83
CA PHE A 48 -22.01 22.28 -2.88
C PHE A 48 -21.53 23.66 -2.43
N PHE A 49 -22.41 24.48 -1.84
CA PHE A 49 -22.00 25.80 -1.33
C PHE A 49 -21.09 25.70 -0.11
N SER A 50 -21.32 24.76 0.80
CA SER A 50 -20.38 24.47 1.89
C SER A 50 -19.01 24.09 1.35
N TYR A 51 -18.93 23.27 0.31
CA TYR A 51 -17.68 22.92 -0.35
C TYR A 51 -16.97 24.14 -0.94
N ILE A 52 -17.69 25.03 -1.64
CA ILE A 52 -17.12 26.27 -2.16
C ILE A 52 -16.60 27.14 -1.02
N VAL A 53 -17.41 27.40 0.01
CA VAL A 53 -17.00 28.25 1.14
C VAL A 53 -15.77 27.67 1.82
N LEU A 54 -15.77 26.37 2.12
CA LEU A 54 -14.63 25.71 2.74
C LEU A 54 -13.38 25.81 1.87
N THR A 55 -13.46 25.51 0.56
CA THR A 55 -12.30 25.60 -0.34
C THR A 55 -11.75 27.01 -0.44
N GLN A 56 -12.60 28.04 -0.50
CA GLN A 56 -12.16 29.44 -0.51
C GLN A 56 -11.53 29.85 0.82
N LEU A 57 -12.08 29.43 1.96
CA LEU A 57 -11.49 29.69 3.28
C LEU A 57 -10.12 29.02 3.42
N PHE A 58 -9.99 27.76 2.99
CA PHE A 58 -8.69 27.06 2.97
C PHE A 58 -7.69 27.77 2.07
N GLN A 59 -8.10 28.26 0.90
CA GLN A 59 -7.21 29.01 0.02
C GLN A 59 -6.75 30.32 0.67
N LEU A 60 -7.66 31.04 1.34
CA LEU A 60 -7.36 32.31 2.00
C LEU A 60 -6.42 32.15 3.20
N PHE A 61 -6.61 31.11 4.01
CA PHE A 61 -5.90 30.97 5.30
C PHE A 61 -4.76 29.94 5.29
N CYS A 62 -4.75 29.00 4.35
CA CYS A 62 -3.80 27.88 4.36
C CYS A 62 -2.84 27.87 3.15
N THR A 63 -2.94 28.83 2.23
CA THR A 63 -1.96 28.95 1.12
C THR A 63 -0.77 29.80 1.58
N PRO A 64 0.44 29.24 1.64
CA PRO A 64 1.64 30.03 1.96
C PRO A 64 1.87 31.10 0.87
N THR A 65 2.15 32.34 1.29
CA THR A 65 2.45 33.47 0.39
C THR A 65 3.94 33.82 0.35
N GLU A 66 4.74 33.15 1.18
CA GLU A 66 6.17 33.39 1.31
C GLU A 66 6.93 32.89 0.06
N LYS A 67 7.86 33.71 -0.43
CA LYS A 67 8.76 33.32 -1.51
C LYS A 67 9.95 32.57 -0.92
N ILE A 68 9.88 31.24 -0.96
CA ILE A 68 10.92 30.35 -0.42
C ILE A 68 12.00 30.11 -1.49
N THR A 69 13.27 30.11 -1.07
CA THR A 69 14.42 29.68 -1.89
C THR A 69 14.85 28.28 -1.43
N GLY A 70 14.84 27.30 -2.33
CA GLY A 70 15.10 25.89 -1.98
C GLY A 70 13.87 25.18 -1.42
N VAL A 71 14.09 24.07 -0.72
CA VAL A 71 13.06 23.22 -0.11
C VAL A 71 12.98 23.50 1.39
N TRP A 72 11.81 23.97 1.83
CA TRP A 72 11.51 24.20 3.24
C TRP A 72 10.72 23.03 3.83
N ASP A 73 11.26 22.40 4.88
CA ASP A 73 10.61 21.28 5.56
C ASP A 73 10.59 21.48 7.08
N ILE A 74 9.39 21.68 7.62
CA ILE A 74 9.15 21.87 9.06
C ILE A 74 9.55 20.63 9.86
N GLY A 75 9.41 19.42 9.29
CA GLY A 75 9.80 18.19 9.95
C GLY A 75 11.29 18.18 10.28
N HIS A 76 12.14 18.59 9.33
CA HIS A 76 13.59 18.71 9.57
C HIS A 76 13.92 19.78 10.60
N GLN A 77 13.16 20.88 10.64
CA GLN A 77 13.38 21.94 11.63
C GLN A 77 13.07 21.46 13.04
N ILE A 78 11.92 20.81 13.21
CA ILE A 78 11.50 20.24 14.49
C ILE A 78 12.49 19.16 14.95
N THR A 79 13.02 18.35 14.04
CA THR A 79 13.95 17.26 14.37
C THR A 79 15.42 17.67 14.39
N THR A 80 15.76 18.94 14.13
CA THR A 80 17.14 19.44 14.14
C THR A 80 17.90 19.13 15.44
N PRO A 81 17.31 19.27 16.65
CA PRO A 81 18.01 18.88 17.88
C PRO A 81 18.42 17.41 17.92
N ILE A 82 17.56 16.51 17.42
CA ILE A 82 17.84 15.07 17.34
C ILE A 82 18.92 14.79 16.29
N ASN A 83 18.85 15.49 15.16
CA ASN A 83 19.87 15.40 14.12
C ASN A 83 21.26 15.82 14.63
N ASN A 84 21.34 16.87 15.45
CA ASN A 84 22.58 17.29 16.08
C ASN A 84 23.14 16.22 17.02
N LEU A 85 22.28 15.54 17.80
CA LEU A 85 22.71 14.40 18.64
C LEU A 85 23.36 13.28 17.81
N TYR A 86 22.86 13.00 16.60
CA TYR A 86 23.49 12.01 15.71
C TYR A 86 24.90 12.39 15.28
N LYS A 87 25.11 13.68 15.01
CA LYS A 87 26.41 14.26 14.60
C LYS A 87 27.39 14.34 15.77
N GLU A 88 26.90 14.65 16.97
CA GLU A 88 27.71 14.72 18.19
C GLU A 88 28.07 13.33 18.74
N HIS A 89 27.19 12.34 18.54
CA HIS A 89 27.32 11.00 19.11
C HIS A 89 27.21 9.92 18.04
N ARG A 90 28.36 9.59 17.40
CA ARG A 90 28.43 8.58 16.34
C ARG A 90 27.87 7.20 16.75
N TRP A 91 28.04 6.79 17.99
CA TRP A 91 27.50 5.51 18.48
C TRP A 91 25.96 5.49 18.43
N PHE A 92 25.32 6.63 18.69
CA PHE A 92 23.86 6.76 18.71
C PHE A 92 23.30 6.72 17.30
N SER A 93 23.96 7.38 16.35
CA SER A 93 23.57 7.29 14.95
C SER A 93 23.72 5.88 14.38
N ILE A 94 24.87 5.23 14.62
CA ILE A 94 25.08 3.83 14.21
C ILE A 94 23.98 2.93 14.79
N ALA A 95 23.65 3.07 16.08
CA ALA A 95 22.62 2.25 16.70
C ALA A 95 21.24 2.38 16.01
N LEU A 96 20.81 3.61 15.67
CA LEU A 96 19.53 3.80 14.99
C LEU A 96 19.57 3.38 13.52
N GLN A 97 20.68 3.59 12.81
CA GLN A 97 20.86 3.12 11.44
C GLN A 97 20.79 1.59 11.37
N LEU A 98 21.50 0.90 12.26
CA LEU A 98 21.49 -0.56 12.35
C LEU A 98 20.11 -1.10 12.70
N LEU A 99 19.43 -0.50 13.69
CA LEU A 99 18.09 -0.91 14.05
C LEU A 99 17.10 -0.71 12.89
N SER A 100 17.20 0.41 12.19
CA SER A 100 16.42 0.66 10.97
C SER A 100 16.66 -0.40 9.89
N ALA A 101 17.92 -0.72 9.61
CA ALA A 101 18.28 -1.73 8.62
C ALA A 101 17.80 -3.14 9.01
N ILE A 102 18.01 -3.54 10.27
CA ILE A 102 17.56 -4.85 10.78
C ILE A 102 16.05 -4.98 10.65
N ILE A 103 15.28 -3.95 10.99
CA ILE A 103 13.81 -3.98 10.87
C ILE A 103 13.40 -4.27 9.42
N LEU A 104 14.03 -3.62 8.45
CA LEU A 104 13.67 -3.78 7.04
C LEU A 104 14.17 -5.11 6.47
N ASP A 105 15.37 -5.54 6.84
CA ASP A 105 15.92 -6.84 6.41
C ASP A 105 15.09 -8.00 6.97
N VAL A 106 14.71 -7.94 8.24
CA VAL A 106 13.82 -8.93 8.86
C VAL A 106 12.43 -8.89 8.21
N ALA A 107 11.87 -7.72 7.95
CA ALA A 107 10.59 -7.60 7.26
C ALA A 107 10.66 -8.18 5.83
N TYR A 108 11.73 -7.91 5.09
CA TYR A 108 12.02 -8.45 3.76
C TYR A 108 12.13 -9.97 3.75
N LEU A 109 12.95 -10.54 4.62
CA LEU A 109 13.08 -11.99 4.73
C LEU A 109 11.77 -12.64 5.17
N TYR A 110 11.11 -12.09 6.20
CA TYR A 110 9.85 -12.62 6.71
C TYR A 110 8.78 -12.65 5.62
N ILE A 111 8.53 -11.53 4.94
CA ILE A 111 7.45 -11.45 3.96
C ILE A 111 7.75 -12.31 2.73
N SER A 112 9.01 -12.36 2.29
CA SER A 112 9.43 -13.13 1.12
C SER A 112 9.34 -14.62 1.39
N LEU A 113 9.86 -15.08 2.53
CA LEU A 113 9.75 -16.48 2.95
C LEU A 113 8.29 -16.88 3.18
N TYR A 114 7.51 -16.01 3.81
CA TYR A 114 6.09 -16.26 4.04
C TYR A 114 5.33 -16.39 2.71
N TRP A 115 5.64 -15.55 1.73
CA TRP A 115 5.03 -15.66 0.41
C TRP A 115 5.42 -16.97 -0.29
N VAL A 116 6.72 -17.31 -0.32
CA VAL A 116 7.22 -18.54 -0.97
C VAL A 116 6.59 -19.79 -0.36
N LEU A 117 6.45 -19.85 0.97
CA LEU A 117 6.00 -21.04 1.68
C LEU A 117 4.48 -21.17 1.75
N TYR A 118 3.74 -20.06 1.87
CA TYR A 118 2.32 -20.08 2.22
C TYR A 118 1.39 -19.41 1.21
N GLN A 119 1.85 -18.41 0.46
CA GLN A 119 0.96 -17.66 -0.44
C GLN A 119 0.85 -18.31 -1.83
N ARG A 120 -0.32 -18.14 -2.46
CA ARG A 120 -0.66 -18.74 -3.76
C ARG A 120 -1.15 -17.73 -4.80
N ASN A 121 -1.12 -16.44 -4.46
CA ASN A 121 -1.43 -15.32 -5.35
C ASN A 121 -0.20 -14.42 -5.49
N PHE A 122 -0.14 -13.61 -6.54
CA PHE A 122 0.98 -12.70 -6.78
C PHE A 122 0.77 -11.29 -6.21
N ARG A 123 -0.31 -11.07 -5.43
CA ARG A 123 -0.75 -9.75 -4.95
C ARG A 123 0.36 -8.93 -4.29
N LEU A 124 1.05 -9.50 -3.31
CA LEU A 124 2.11 -8.81 -2.58
C LEU A 124 3.18 -8.26 -3.53
N PHE A 125 3.72 -9.13 -4.40
CA PHE A 125 4.78 -8.74 -5.31
C PHE A 125 4.29 -7.80 -6.41
N ALA A 126 3.07 -7.97 -6.91
CA ALA A 126 2.47 -7.00 -7.83
C ALA A 126 2.38 -5.60 -7.20
N ALA A 127 1.96 -5.50 -5.93
CA ALA A 127 1.90 -4.22 -5.22
C ALA A 127 3.28 -3.59 -5.04
N LEU A 128 4.27 -4.39 -4.62
CA LEU A 128 5.66 -3.93 -4.45
C LEU A 128 6.29 -3.50 -5.79
N ILE A 129 6.09 -4.27 -6.86
CA ILE A 129 6.60 -3.94 -8.20
C ILE A 129 6.03 -2.62 -8.68
N ILE A 130 4.69 -2.45 -8.63
CA ILE A 130 4.06 -1.20 -9.07
C ILE A 130 4.55 -0.03 -8.22
N PHE A 131 4.61 -0.20 -6.90
CA PHE A 131 5.09 0.85 -5.99
C PHE A 131 6.54 1.28 -6.30
N TYR A 132 7.47 0.35 -6.51
CA TYR A 132 8.87 0.70 -6.77
C TYR A 132 9.14 1.13 -8.22
N VAL A 133 8.41 0.62 -9.21
CA VAL A 133 8.52 1.09 -10.60
C VAL A 133 8.04 2.54 -10.71
N VAL A 134 6.88 2.86 -10.13
CA VAL A 134 6.38 4.24 -10.14
C VAL A 134 7.32 5.16 -9.35
N ARG A 135 7.85 4.70 -8.20
CA ARG A 135 8.87 5.46 -7.46
C ARG A 135 10.11 5.73 -8.32
N ALA A 136 10.64 4.71 -9.00
CA ALA A 136 11.83 4.85 -9.84
C ALA A 136 11.60 5.86 -10.97
N ILE A 137 10.41 5.89 -11.58
CA ILE A 137 10.04 6.90 -12.57
C ILE A 137 10.10 8.30 -11.95
N HIS A 138 9.46 8.53 -10.79
CA HIS A 138 9.48 9.83 -10.13
C HIS A 138 10.90 10.30 -9.80
N LEU A 139 11.74 9.43 -9.23
CA LEU A 139 13.13 9.75 -8.88
C LEU A 139 13.99 10.14 -10.10
N ASN A 140 13.65 9.65 -11.29
CA ASN A 140 14.35 10.01 -12.52
C ASN A 140 13.78 11.24 -13.21
N LEU A 141 12.51 11.59 -12.95
CA LEU A 141 11.86 12.78 -13.49
C LEU A 141 12.10 14.04 -12.65
N VAL A 142 12.15 13.89 -11.32
CA VAL A 142 12.27 15.00 -10.38
C VAL A 142 13.39 14.69 -9.39
N LYS A 143 14.37 15.58 -9.31
CA LYS A 143 15.47 15.51 -8.34
C LYS A 143 15.34 16.66 -7.36
N LEU A 144 15.33 16.34 -6.08
CA LEU A 144 15.32 17.33 -5.01
C LEU A 144 16.75 17.55 -4.50
N GLU A 145 17.00 18.75 -3.98
CA GLU A 145 18.26 19.06 -3.32
C GLU A 145 18.45 18.20 -2.06
N PHE A 146 19.69 18.05 -1.62
CA PHE A 146 19.95 17.40 -0.33
C PHE A 146 19.51 18.34 0.80
N PRO A 147 18.82 17.84 1.83
CA PRO A 147 18.55 18.62 3.03
C PRO A 147 19.83 19.14 3.67
N GLN A 148 19.81 20.36 4.20
CA GLN A 148 20.99 20.97 4.85
C GLN A 148 21.51 20.14 6.02
N ASN A 149 20.62 19.44 6.72
CA ASN A 149 20.92 18.59 7.86
C ASN A 149 21.07 17.11 7.51
N TYR A 150 21.22 16.77 6.23
CA TYR A 150 21.39 15.38 5.80
C TYR A 150 22.52 14.70 6.58
N TYR A 151 22.21 13.54 7.15
CA TYR A 151 23.18 12.73 7.86
C TYR A 151 22.84 11.26 7.63
N TRP A 152 23.70 10.50 6.92
CA TRP A 152 23.52 9.07 6.70
C TRP A 152 24.82 8.39 6.34
N GLU A 153 25.65 8.15 7.35
CA GLU A 153 26.96 7.53 7.15
C GLU A 153 26.85 6.01 7.03
N ASP A 154 27.90 5.39 6.50
CA ASP A 154 28.05 3.94 6.46
C ASP A 154 28.48 3.40 7.85
N PRO A 155 27.64 2.60 8.53
CA PRO A 155 27.98 2.00 9.81
C PRO A 155 28.97 0.83 9.69
N SER A 156 29.48 0.52 8.49
CA SER A 156 30.38 -0.60 8.20
C SER A 156 29.76 -1.98 8.44
N VAL A 157 28.43 -2.05 8.40
CA VAL A 157 27.65 -3.29 8.52
C VAL A 157 26.71 -3.39 7.32
N PRO A 158 26.77 -4.48 6.53
CA PRO A 158 25.93 -4.61 5.35
C PRO A 158 24.46 -4.79 5.73
N SER A 159 23.57 -4.32 4.86
CA SER A 159 22.13 -4.58 4.90
C SER A 159 21.68 -5.17 3.57
N LEU A 160 20.63 -6.00 3.58
CA LEU A 160 20.08 -6.58 2.36
C LEU A 160 19.31 -5.55 1.54
N VAL A 161 18.59 -4.64 2.21
CA VAL A 161 17.67 -3.70 1.54
C VAL A 161 18.00 -2.23 1.77
N VAL A 162 18.78 -1.89 2.80
CA VAL A 162 19.19 -0.50 3.06
C VAL A 162 20.52 -0.19 2.39
N LYS A 163 20.56 0.96 1.71
CA LYS A 163 21.80 1.53 1.16
C LYS A 163 22.29 2.65 2.06
N TYR A 164 23.56 2.60 2.44
CA TYR A 164 24.20 3.64 3.23
C TYR A 164 25.03 4.58 2.36
N GLY A 165 25.13 5.85 2.79
CA GLY A 165 25.80 6.91 2.05
C GLY A 165 24.83 7.87 1.37
N PHE A 166 25.40 8.79 0.58
CA PHE A 166 24.68 9.92 -0.02
C PHE A 166 23.96 9.52 -1.31
N PHE A 167 22.64 9.39 -1.22
CA PHE A 167 21.77 9.16 -2.38
C PHE A 167 20.66 10.19 -2.44
N SER A 168 20.35 10.64 -3.66
CA SER A 168 19.21 11.53 -3.94
C SER A 168 17.99 10.68 -4.26
N ASP A 169 17.55 9.84 -3.31
CA ASP A 169 16.35 9.00 -3.45
C ASP A 169 15.11 9.62 -2.79
N PHE A 170 15.07 10.95 -2.79
CA PHE A 170 13.99 11.78 -2.26
C PHE A 170 12.75 11.71 -3.16
N PHE A 171 11.58 11.50 -2.54
CA PHE A 171 10.26 11.33 -3.17
C PHE A 171 9.96 9.98 -3.88
N TYR A 172 9.05 9.14 -3.38
CA TYR A 172 8.49 9.07 -2.01
C TYR A 172 9.23 7.99 -1.20
N SER A 173 9.00 7.93 0.12
CA SER A 173 9.76 7.07 1.01
C SER A 173 9.48 5.58 0.76
N GLY A 174 10.50 4.87 0.31
CA GLY A 174 10.44 3.42 0.12
C GLY A 174 10.37 2.65 1.43
N HIS A 175 11.15 3.06 2.44
CA HIS A 175 11.23 2.44 3.76
C HIS A 175 9.84 2.35 4.42
N VAL A 176 9.14 3.49 4.44
CA VAL A 176 7.80 3.62 5.02
C VAL A 176 6.79 2.88 4.16
N GLY A 177 6.71 3.18 2.86
CA GLY A 177 5.69 2.57 2.00
C GLY A 177 5.80 1.05 1.88
N TYR A 178 7.02 0.51 1.91
CA TYR A 178 7.27 -0.93 1.98
C TYR A 178 6.62 -1.59 3.20
N LEU A 179 6.87 -1.04 4.40
CA LEU A 179 6.28 -1.57 5.63
C LEU A 179 4.77 -1.38 5.68
N ILE A 180 4.23 -0.30 5.10
CA ILE A 180 2.78 -0.14 4.91
C ILE A 180 2.22 -1.27 4.04
N ILE A 181 2.84 -1.59 2.89
CA ILE A 181 2.40 -2.71 2.02
C ILE A 181 2.45 -4.04 2.79
N CYS A 182 3.55 -4.32 3.50
CA CYS A 182 3.68 -5.52 4.31
C CYS A 182 2.61 -5.59 5.41
N GLY A 183 2.34 -4.48 6.09
CA GLY A 183 1.29 -4.37 7.10
C GLY A 183 -0.09 -4.63 6.54
N LEU A 184 -0.41 -4.04 5.38
CA LEU A 184 -1.68 -4.27 4.68
C LEU A 184 -1.83 -5.72 4.23
N GLU A 185 -0.77 -6.33 3.70
CA GLU A 185 -0.79 -7.75 3.30
C GLU A 185 -1.04 -8.67 4.49
N MET A 186 -0.33 -8.48 5.60
CA MET A 186 -0.56 -9.25 6.82
C MET A 186 -1.97 -9.08 7.37
N ARG A 187 -2.55 -7.88 7.25
CA ARG A 187 -3.94 -7.62 7.64
C ARG A 187 -4.91 -8.41 6.76
N LYS A 188 -4.70 -8.39 5.44
CA LYS A 188 -5.54 -9.05 4.44
C LYS A 188 -5.60 -10.57 4.65
N ILE A 189 -4.49 -11.19 5.02
CA ILE A 189 -4.42 -12.63 5.30
C ILE A 189 -4.79 -13.01 6.74
N GLY A 190 -5.29 -12.06 7.55
CA GLY A 190 -5.78 -12.30 8.91
C GLY A 190 -4.73 -12.26 10.03
N LYS A 191 -3.45 -11.95 9.74
CA LYS A 191 -2.37 -11.83 10.74
C LYS A 191 -2.32 -10.44 11.35
N LYS A 192 -3.33 -10.10 12.16
CA LYS A 192 -3.53 -8.74 12.74
C LYS A 192 -2.34 -8.25 13.58
N TYR A 193 -1.72 -9.13 14.39
CA TYR A 193 -0.59 -8.74 15.24
C TYR A 193 0.68 -8.43 14.44
N VAL A 194 0.99 -9.25 13.42
CA VAL A 194 2.14 -9.00 12.54
C VAL A 194 1.90 -7.75 11.70
N SER A 195 0.67 -7.53 11.26
CA SER A 195 0.25 -6.29 10.59
C SER A 195 0.49 -5.06 11.47
N ALA A 196 0.03 -5.10 12.72
CA ALA A 196 0.24 -4.01 13.69
C ALA A 196 1.74 -3.75 13.92
N LEU A 197 2.55 -4.81 14.04
CA LEU A 197 3.99 -4.69 14.15
C LEU A 197 4.59 -3.94 12.95
N PHE A 198 4.22 -4.29 11.71
CA PHE A 198 4.71 -3.58 10.53
C PHE A 198 4.29 -2.11 10.48
N PHE A 199 3.07 -1.77 10.91
CA PHE A 199 2.67 -0.37 11.02
C PHE A 199 3.47 0.39 12.08
N ILE A 200 3.76 -0.21 13.23
CA ILE A 200 4.63 0.38 14.27
C ILE A 200 6.05 0.57 13.72
N CYS A 201 6.60 -0.45 13.06
CA CYS A 201 7.90 -0.36 12.39
C CYS A 201 7.91 0.74 11.32
N SER A 202 6.80 0.95 10.60
CA SER A 202 6.68 2.04 9.62
C SER A 202 6.73 3.42 10.26
N LEU A 203 6.16 3.59 11.46
CA LEU A 203 6.26 4.84 12.22
C LEU A 203 7.69 5.08 12.72
N TYR A 204 8.36 4.01 13.18
CA TYR A 204 9.78 4.09 13.52
C TYR A 204 10.63 4.47 12.30
N GLN A 205 10.38 3.87 11.13
CA GLN A 205 11.06 4.24 9.89
C GLN A 205 10.80 5.70 9.53
N ALA A 206 9.55 6.17 9.63
CA ALA A 206 9.21 7.58 9.41
C ALA A 206 10.00 8.51 10.35
N PHE A 207 10.12 8.14 11.63
CA PHE A 207 10.94 8.88 12.59
C PHE A 207 12.40 8.93 12.14
N VAL A 208 13.03 7.78 11.87
CA VAL A 208 14.45 7.71 11.45
C VAL A 208 14.69 8.53 10.20
N VAL A 209 13.88 8.36 9.16
CA VAL A 209 14.16 9.03 7.88
C VAL A 209 14.03 10.55 7.94
N ILE A 210 13.15 11.07 8.82
CA ILE A 210 12.98 12.51 9.05
C ILE A 210 14.08 13.05 9.98
N THR A 211 14.43 12.35 11.05
CA THR A 211 15.44 12.86 12.02
C THR A 211 16.85 12.82 11.45
N PHE A 212 17.19 11.84 10.60
CA PHE A 212 18.45 11.81 9.85
C PHE A 212 18.42 12.73 8.61
N ALA A 213 17.27 13.35 8.31
CA ALA A 213 17.05 14.19 7.14
C ALA A 213 17.46 13.51 5.82
N ILE A 214 17.16 12.21 5.71
CA ILE A 214 17.36 11.41 4.49
C ILE A 214 16.11 11.31 3.63
N HIS A 215 14.98 11.79 4.17
CA HIS A 215 13.75 12.00 3.41
C HIS A 215 13.07 13.27 3.91
N TYR A 216 12.41 13.96 2.99
CA TYR A 216 11.49 15.04 3.36
C TYR A 216 10.22 14.46 4.00
N THR A 217 9.55 15.23 4.84
CA THR A 217 8.28 14.86 5.49
C THR A 217 7.20 14.51 4.45
N ILE A 218 7.22 15.19 3.29
CA ILE A 218 6.33 14.87 2.17
C ILE A 218 6.60 13.47 1.61
N ASP A 219 7.85 12.98 1.63
CA ASP A 219 8.20 11.66 1.14
C ASP A 219 7.53 10.56 1.98
N VAL A 220 7.47 10.75 3.29
CA VAL A 220 6.84 9.81 4.23
C VAL A 220 5.33 9.74 3.98
N THR A 221 4.68 10.91 3.93
CA THR A 221 3.23 10.97 3.75
C THR A 221 2.80 10.44 2.38
N THR A 222 3.50 10.82 1.31
CA THR A 222 3.25 10.29 -0.03
C THR A 222 3.59 8.81 -0.13
N GLY A 223 4.65 8.33 0.54
CA GLY A 223 4.99 6.91 0.61
C GLY A 223 3.86 6.08 1.19
N CYS A 224 3.23 6.55 2.28
CA CYS A 224 2.04 5.93 2.85
C CYS A 224 0.85 5.92 1.88
N ILE A 225 0.56 7.06 1.24
CA ILE A 225 -0.58 7.20 0.33
C ILE A 225 -0.42 6.30 -0.90
N PHE A 226 0.74 6.33 -1.56
CA PHE A 226 1.01 5.50 -2.73
C PHE A 226 1.03 4.02 -2.39
N ALA A 227 1.63 3.64 -1.26
CA ALA A 227 1.60 2.26 -0.77
C ALA A 227 0.16 1.76 -0.58
N HIS A 228 -0.66 2.52 0.14
CA HIS A 228 -2.06 2.17 0.37
C HIS A 228 -2.87 2.13 -0.93
N TYR A 229 -2.70 3.14 -1.80
CA TYR A 229 -3.38 3.23 -3.07
C TYR A 229 -3.05 2.04 -3.97
N PHE A 230 -1.77 1.78 -4.25
CA PHE A 230 -1.35 0.69 -5.12
C PHE A 230 -1.73 -0.68 -4.55
N TYR A 231 -1.60 -0.89 -3.24
CA TYR A 231 -2.04 -2.13 -2.62
C TYR A 231 -3.53 -2.39 -2.85
N ASN A 232 -4.38 -1.38 -2.67
CA ASN A 232 -5.83 -1.50 -2.91
C ASN A 232 -6.15 -1.70 -4.40
N GLN A 233 -5.45 -1.04 -5.32
CA GLN A 233 -5.61 -1.29 -6.75
C GLN A 233 -5.28 -2.75 -7.08
N VAL A 234 -4.16 -3.26 -6.59
CA VAL A 234 -3.80 -4.66 -6.82
C VAL A 234 -4.81 -5.62 -6.20
N CYS A 235 -5.34 -5.34 -5.01
CA CYS A 235 -6.43 -6.13 -4.42
C CYS A 235 -7.67 -6.18 -5.32
N TYR A 236 -8.03 -5.07 -5.96
CA TYR A 236 -9.16 -5.01 -6.89
C TYR A 236 -8.89 -5.82 -8.17
N TRP A 237 -7.65 -5.80 -8.67
CA TRP A 237 -7.24 -6.47 -9.91
C TRP A 237 -6.65 -7.89 -9.71
N GLU A 238 -6.57 -8.39 -8.48
CA GLU A 238 -5.83 -9.61 -8.09
C GLU A 238 -6.11 -10.82 -8.99
N VAL A 239 -7.40 -11.13 -9.21
CA VAL A 239 -7.81 -12.28 -10.04
C VAL A 239 -7.34 -12.15 -11.48
N LYS A 240 -7.39 -10.93 -12.04
CA LYS A 240 -6.94 -10.66 -13.41
C LYS A 240 -5.43 -10.73 -13.53
N ILE A 241 -4.70 -10.26 -12.51
CA ILE A 241 -3.24 -10.36 -12.43
C ILE A 241 -2.81 -11.83 -12.39
N ASP A 242 -3.41 -12.64 -11.52
CA ASP A 242 -3.09 -14.06 -11.41
C ASP A 242 -3.44 -14.82 -12.70
N PHE A 243 -4.55 -14.49 -13.36
CA PHE A 243 -4.92 -15.06 -14.67
C PHE A 243 -3.90 -14.70 -15.76
N PHE A 244 -3.47 -13.45 -15.80
CA PHE A 244 -2.44 -12.99 -16.74
C PHE A 244 -1.11 -13.72 -16.53
N LEU A 245 -0.69 -13.92 -15.27
CA LEU A 245 0.51 -14.68 -14.94
C LEU A 245 0.39 -16.15 -15.33
N LYS A 246 -0.78 -16.77 -15.13
CA LYS A 246 -1.05 -18.14 -15.61
C LYS A 246 -0.90 -18.23 -17.13
N MET A 247 -1.42 -17.25 -17.87
CA MET A 247 -1.29 -17.19 -19.32
C MET A 247 0.19 -17.09 -19.74
N ILE A 248 0.97 -16.23 -19.09
CA ILE A 248 2.42 -16.11 -19.32
C ILE A 248 3.12 -17.44 -19.00
N ALA A 249 2.83 -18.05 -17.86
CA ALA A 249 3.46 -19.31 -17.44
C ALA A 249 3.21 -20.43 -18.47
N ASN A 250 2.01 -20.51 -19.03
CA ASN A 250 1.68 -21.49 -20.06
C ASN A 250 2.49 -21.32 -21.36
N LEU A 251 3.01 -20.12 -21.66
CA LEU A 251 3.91 -19.92 -22.79
C LEU A 251 5.28 -20.59 -22.58
N PHE A 252 5.69 -20.78 -21.32
CA PHE A 252 6.96 -21.40 -20.95
C PHE A 252 6.84 -22.90 -20.67
N VAL A 253 5.64 -23.42 -20.46
CA VAL A 253 5.40 -24.86 -20.35
C VAL A 253 5.52 -25.47 -21.75
N ARG A 254 6.68 -26.05 -22.05
CA ARG A 254 6.82 -26.99 -23.18
C ARG A 254 5.79 -28.10 -22.95
N THR A 255 4.81 -28.22 -23.83
CA THR A 255 3.95 -29.41 -23.89
C THR A 255 4.87 -30.62 -24.00
N PRO A 256 4.81 -31.58 -23.05
CA PRO A 256 5.43 -32.87 -23.29
C PRO A 256 4.82 -33.41 -24.59
N LYS A 257 5.65 -33.78 -25.57
CA LYS A 257 5.18 -34.58 -26.70
C LYS A 257 4.40 -35.74 -26.10
N GLN A 258 3.11 -35.84 -26.38
CA GLN A 258 2.39 -37.06 -26.03
C GLN A 258 3.15 -38.23 -26.65
N PRO A 259 3.48 -39.29 -25.90
CA PRO A 259 3.97 -40.49 -26.52
C PRO A 259 2.90 -40.97 -27.50
N ASN A 260 3.30 -41.22 -28.75
CA ASN A 260 2.46 -41.81 -29.79
C ASN A 260 2.03 -43.22 -29.32
N ASN A 261 1.01 -43.29 -28.47
CA ASN A 261 0.34 -44.55 -28.14
C ASN A 261 -0.59 -44.87 -29.30
N LYS A 262 -0.01 -45.41 -30.38
CA LYS A 262 -0.73 -46.32 -31.28
C LYS A 262 -0.97 -47.62 -30.50
N TYR A 263 -2.03 -47.67 -29.71
CA TYR A 263 -2.67 -48.95 -29.40
C TYR A 263 -3.83 -49.10 -30.36
N GLU A 264 -3.66 -49.99 -31.32
CA GLU A 264 -4.70 -50.50 -32.21
C GLU A 264 -5.88 -50.98 -31.38
N VAL A 265 -7.07 -50.47 -31.70
CA VAL A 265 -8.33 -51.07 -31.27
C VAL A 265 -8.49 -52.33 -32.10
N GLN A 266 -8.16 -53.49 -31.52
CA GLN A 266 -8.40 -54.78 -32.13
C GLN A 266 -9.86 -55.20 -31.90
N GLY A 267 -10.68 -54.96 -32.93
CA GLY A 267 -11.71 -55.85 -33.46
C GLY A 267 -12.81 -56.39 -32.53
N ASP A 268 -14.04 -55.98 -32.84
CA ASP A 268 -15.33 -56.59 -32.50
C ASP A 268 -15.33 -58.10 -32.23
N LYS A 269 -15.99 -58.49 -31.13
CA LYS A 269 -16.77 -59.74 -31.07
C LYS A 269 -18.16 -59.43 -30.50
N GLN A 270 -19.14 -59.36 -31.40
CA GLN A 270 -20.55 -59.53 -31.09
C GLN A 270 -20.83 -60.97 -30.65
N ILE A 271 -21.42 -61.15 -29.45
CA ILE A 271 -22.34 -62.24 -29.05
C ILE A 271 -23.11 -61.62 -27.86
N GLY A 272 -24.42 -61.44 -27.78
CA GLY A 272 -25.59 -62.14 -28.29
C GLY A 272 -26.63 -62.02 -27.17
N VAL A 273 -27.77 -61.41 -27.47
CA VAL A 273 -28.91 -61.22 -26.55
C VAL A 273 -29.52 -62.59 -26.20
N ILE A 274 -29.72 -62.91 -24.93
CA ILE A 274 -30.86 -63.73 -24.47
C ILE A 274 -31.34 -63.18 -23.11
N THR A 275 -32.61 -62.78 -23.09
CA THR A 275 -33.47 -62.51 -21.96
C THR A 275 -33.79 -63.76 -21.14
N ALA A 276 -33.78 -63.63 -19.81
CA ALA A 276 -34.72 -64.30 -18.90
C ALA A 276 -34.79 -63.49 -17.60
#